data_AF-A0A959QMM3-F1
#
_entry.id   AF-A0A959QMM3-F1
#
_cell.length_a   1.000
_cell.length_b   1.000
_cell.length_c   1.000
_cell.angle_alpha   90.00
_cell.angle_beta   90.00
_cell.angle_gamma   90.00
#
_symmetry.space_group_name_H-M   'P 1'
#
loop_
_entity.id
_entity.type
_entity.pdbx_description
1 polymer ?
#
loop_
_entity_poly.entity_id
_entity_poly.type
_entity_poly.pdbx_seq_one_letter_code
_entity_poly.pdbx_strand_id
1 'polypeptide(L)'
;MRNILADVFNVPSSEYHLNRNRSIAENWDSFPVVKTHLTPDLLSPLKDEDKVIYLIRDGRDACVSLAHHRVDIKKRSKSFLMALVSVVLGVGNQFKGGWSGHVNAWKDRADIAIRFEDLIVNPGKEMDKLKLLLNLGEAIGDFPTIQSQRVSSSYAVNRKEPQNLTLGDREKFFRKGKMGSYREEMPFWVKILFQFKHGKTLKNFGYK
;
A
#
# COMPACT_ATOMS: atom_id res chain seq x y z
N MET A 1 5.78 -2.33 6.00
CA MET A 1 5.24 -3.60 6.53
C MET A 1 6.00 -4.81 6.02
N ARG A 2 6.00 -5.15 4.72
CA ARG A 2 6.75 -6.33 4.21
C ARG A 2 8.21 -6.39 4.64
N ASN A 3 8.95 -5.28 4.53
CA ASN A 3 10.34 -5.22 4.98
C ASN A 3 10.46 -5.41 6.49
N ILE A 4 9.49 -4.95 7.27
CA ILE A 4 9.50 -5.18 8.73
C ILE A 4 9.32 -6.68 9.00
N LEU A 5 8.36 -7.33 8.34
CA LEU A 5 8.14 -8.78 8.48
C LEU A 5 9.38 -9.59 8.10
N ALA A 6 10.03 -9.25 6.98
CA ALA A 6 11.22 -9.95 6.53
C ALA A 6 12.46 -9.64 7.39
N ASP A 7 12.79 -8.35 7.59
CA ASP A 7 14.05 -7.93 8.18
C ASP A 7 14.04 -8.01 9.72
N VAL A 8 12.87 -7.88 10.36
CA VAL A 8 12.72 -7.83 11.83
C VAL A 8 12.14 -9.12 12.41
N PHE A 9 11.38 -9.88 11.63
CA PHE A 9 10.72 -11.10 12.10
C PHE A 9 11.04 -12.35 11.28
N ASN A 10 11.90 -12.24 10.25
CA ASN A 10 12.25 -13.33 9.34
C ASN A 10 11.03 -14.03 8.70
N VAL A 11 9.94 -13.30 8.47
CA VAL A 11 8.73 -13.81 7.83
C VAL A 11 8.76 -13.43 6.34
N PRO A 12 8.95 -14.41 5.44
CA PRO A 12 8.96 -14.15 4.01
C PRO A 12 7.55 -13.80 3.51
N SER A 13 7.48 -13.02 2.44
CA SER A 13 6.20 -12.65 1.82
C SER A 13 6.25 -12.66 0.30
N SER A 14 5.14 -13.06 -0.33
CA SER A 14 4.93 -13.00 -1.78
C SER A 14 4.08 -11.79 -2.18
N GLU A 15 3.85 -11.62 -3.49
CA GLU A 15 2.93 -10.62 -4.03
C GLU A 15 2.05 -11.25 -5.12
N TYR A 16 0.74 -10.97 -5.06
CA TYR A 16 -0.22 -11.38 -6.08
C TYR A 16 -0.85 -10.16 -6.78
N HIS A 17 -0.88 -10.18 -8.11
CA HIS A 17 -1.45 -9.09 -8.93
C HIS A 17 -1.90 -9.58 -10.32
N LEU A 18 -2.86 -8.89 -10.93
CA LEU A 18 -3.33 -9.22 -12.29
C LEU A 18 -2.57 -8.50 -13.43
N ASN A 19 -1.37 -7.99 -13.15
CA ASN A 19 -0.58 -7.28 -14.17
C ASN A 19 0.10 -8.27 -15.12
N ARG A 20 -0.41 -8.38 -16.36
CA ARG A 20 0.12 -9.28 -17.42
C ARG A 20 1.60 -9.08 -17.74
N ASN A 21 2.15 -7.89 -17.48
CA ASN A 21 3.57 -7.59 -17.78
C ASN A 21 4.51 -7.99 -16.64
N ARG A 22 4.04 -8.68 -15.61
CA ARG A 22 4.84 -9.12 -14.47
C ARG A 22 4.53 -10.56 -14.13
N SER A 23 5.58 -11.34 -13.90
CA SER A 23 5.45 -12.70 -13.38
C SER A 23 5.03 -12.68 -11.91
N ILE A 24 4.20 -13.64 -11.55
CA ILE A 24 3.84 -13.98 -10.18
C ILE A 24 4.63 -15.25 -9.85
N ALA A 25 5.06 -15.44 -8.60
CA ALA A 25 5.61 -16.73 -8.18
C ALA A 25 4.54 -17.82 -8.37
N GLU A 26 4.90 -18.99 -8.92
CA GLU A 26 3.94 -20.07 -9.17
C GLU A 26 3.27 -20.55 -7.88
N ASN A 27 4.01 -20.54 -6.76
CA ASN A 27 3.57 -20.89 -5.41
C ASN A 27 3.39 -19.66 -4.51
N TRP A 28 2.90 -18.54 -5.05
CA TRP A 28 2.76 -17.30 -4.27
C TRP A 28 1.90 -17.47 -3.01
N ASP A 29 0.93 -18.37 -3.04
CA ASP A 29 -0.01 -18.70 -1.97
C ASP A 29 0.58 -19.61 -0.89
N SER A 30 1.74 -20.23 -1.13
CA SER A 30 2.45 -21.04 -0.13
C SER A 30 3.26 -20.20 0.86
N PHE A 31 3.32 -18.88 0.68
CA PHE A 31 4.05 -17.98 1.59
C PHE A 31 3.20 -17.65 2.82
N PRO A 32 3.81 -17.48 4.01
CA PRO A 32 3.09 -17.10 5.23
C PRO A 32 2.31 -15.78 5.10
N VAL A 33 2.80 -14.87 4.24
CA VAL A 33 2.16 -13.58 4.00
C VAL A 33 2.12 -13.30 2.50
N VAL A 34 0.92 -13.00 1.99
CA VAL A 34 0.71 -12.56 0.62
C VAL A 34 0.31 -11.09 0.61
N LYS A 35 1.01 -10.28 -0.21
CA LYS A 35 0.63 -8.88 -0.44
C LYS A 35 -0.16 -8.74 -1.74
N THR A 36 -1.29 -8.04 -1.69
CA THR A 36 -2.03 -7.65 -2.90
C THR A 36 -2.53 -6.20 -2.82
N HIS A 37 -2.89 -5.65 -3.98
CA HIS A 37 -3.61 -4.38 -4.14
C HIS A 37 -4.99 -4.59 -4.79
N LEU A 38 -5.41 -5.85 -4.94
CA LEU A 38 -6.72 -6.21 -5.48
C LEU A 38 -7.79 -6.06 -4.40
N THR A 39 -9.03 -5.92 -4.83
CA THR A 39 -10.21 -6.10 -3.96
C THR A 39 -10.50 -7.60 -3.78
N PRO A 40 -11.24 -7.99 -2.72
CA PRO A 40 -11.49 -9.41 -2.44
C PRO A 40 -12.12 -10.18 -3.60
N ASP A 41 -13.02 -9.55 -4.37
CA ASP A 41 -13.67 -10.13 -5.54
C ASP A 41 -12.71 -10.49 -6.68
N LEU A 42 -11.50 -9.92 -6.68
CA LEU A 42 -10.46 -10.16 -7.68
C LEU A 42 -9.31 -11.02 -7.14
N LEU A 43 -9.32 -11.39 -5.86
CA LEU A 43 -8.31 -12.21 -5.22
C LEU A 43 -8.84 -13.65 -5.10
N SER A 44 -8.28 -14.56 -5.88
CA SER A 44 -8.61 -15.99 -5.81
C SER A 44 -7.35 -16.85 -5.78
N PRO A 45 -7.19 -17.77 -4.82
CA PRO A 45 -8.10 -18.03 -3.70
C PRO A 45 -7.91 -17.02 -2.55
N LEU A 46 -9.02 -16.54 -1.97
CA LEU A 46 -9.08 -15.95 -0.63
C LEU A 46 -10.06 -16.81 0.17
N LYS A 47 -9.58 -17.50 1.19
CA LYS A 47 -10.38 -18.40 2.03
C LYS A 47 -10.94 -17.62 3.22
N ASP A 48 -11.97 -18.16 3.88
CA ASP A 48 -12.56 -17.51 5.04
C ASP A 48 -11.64 -17.56 6.27
N GLU A 49 -10.78 -18.58 6.36
CA GLU A 49 -9.83 -18.74 7.47
C GLU A 49 -8.60 -17.83 7.34
N ASP A 50 -8.35 -17.27 6.16
CA ASP A 50 -7.18 -16.41 5.92
C ASP A 50 -7.23 -15.15 6.78
N LYS A 51 -6.11 -14.77 7.39
CA LYS A 51 -6.02 -13.54 8.18
C LYS A 51 -5.71 -12.35 7.30
N VAL A 52 -6.52 -11.30 7.41
CA VAL A 52 -6.43 -10.11 6.56
C VAL A 52 -5.98 -8.90 7.37
N ILE A 53 -4.80 -8.41 7.01
CA ILE A 53 -4.23 -7.16 7.53
C ILE A 53 -4.44 -6.07 6.48
N TYR A 54 -5.33 -5.13 6.77
CA TYR A 54 -5.61 -4.01 5.89
C TYR A 54 -4.80 -2.77 6.27
N LEU A 55 -3.83 -2.41 5.43
CA LEU A 55 -3.05 -1.19 5.61
C LEU A 55 -3.79 -0.01 4.95
N ILE A 56 -4.40 0.85 5.75
CA ILE A 56 -5.10 2.05 5.29
C ILE A 56 -4.20 3.28 5.43
N ARG A 57 -4.31 4.23 4.50
CA ARG A 57 -3.65 5.55 4.56
C ARG A 57 -4.70 6.64 4.34
N ASP A 58 -4.44 7.87 4.79
CA ASP A 58 -5.23 9.04 4.39
C ASP A 58 -5.43 9.02 2.88
N GLY A 59 -6.70 8.95 2.45
CA GLY A 59 -7.02 8.76 1.05
C GLY A 59 -6.52 9.89 0.15
N ARG A 60 -6.34 11.10 0.69
CA ARG A 60 -5.83 12.24 -0.08
C ARG A 60 -4.36 12.04 -0.41
N ASP A 61 -3.55 11.64 0.58
CA ASP A 61 -2.16 11.30 0.38
C ASP A 61 -1.99 10.03 -0.47
N ALA A 62 -2.87 9.04 -0.29
CA ALA A 62 -2.88 7.82 -1.09
C ALA A 62 -3.12 8.13 -2.58
N CYS A 63 -4.09 9.00 -2.89
CA CYS A 63 -4.39 9.42 -4.25
C CYS A 63 -3.21 10.18 -4.88
N VAL A 64 -2.60 11.13 -4.16
CA VAL A 64 -1.40 11.86 -4.62
C VAL A 64 -0.24 10.91 -4.88
N SER A 65 0.00 9.96 -3.97
CA SER A 65 1.06 8.96 -4.12
C SER A 65 0.83 8.07 -5.35
N LEU A 66 -0.41 7.62 -5.58
CA LEU A 66 -0.75 6.77 -6.73
C LEU A 66 -0.68 7.56 -8.05
N ALA A 67 -1.04 8.84 -8.04
CA ALA A 67 -0.93 9.70 -9.21
C ALA A 67 0.54 9.84 -9.66
N HIS A 68 1.46 10.13 -8.74
CA HIS A 68 2.90 10.13 -9.02
C HIS A 68 3.39 8.77 -9.50
N HIS A 69 2.96 7.66 -8.87
CA HIS A 69 3.32 6.32 -9.33
C HIS A 69 2.87 6.05 -10.78
N ARG A 70 1.70 6.56 -11.19
CA ARG A 70 1.20 6.44 -12.57
C ARG A 70 2.00 7.27 -13.58
N VAL A 71 2.46 8.46 -13.18
CA VAL A 71 3.25 9.37 -14.03
C VAL A 71 4.72 8.93 -14.09
N ASP A 72 5.39 8.85 -12.94
CA ASP A 72 6.85 8.76 -12.88
C ASP A 72 7.37 7.34 -13.10
N ILE A 73 6.60 6.35 -12.65
CA ILE A 73 7.06 4.94 -12.64
C ILE A 73 6.39 4.16 -13.75
N LYS A 74 5.07 4.29 -13.92
CA LYS A 74 4.35 3.58 -14.98
C LYS A 74 4.34 4.31 -16.31
N LYS A 75 4.70 5.61 -16.36
CA LYS A 75 4.59 6.47 -17.55
C LYS A 75 3.22 6.37 -18.25
N ARG A 76 2.17 6.10 -17.47
CA ARG A 76 0.78 5.88 -17.94
C ARG A 76 -0.01 7.18 -18.11
N SER A 77 0.51 8.29 -17.58
CA SER A 77 -0.06 9.63 -17.78
C SER A 77 1.08 10.62 -17.97
N LYS A 78 0.89 11.59 -18.87
CA LYS A 78 1.80 12.72 -19.05
C LYS A 78 1.50 13.88 -18.08
N SER A 79 0.31 13.88 -17.46
CA SER A 79 -0.13 14.92 -16.55
C SER A 79 -0.44 14.34 -15.17
N PHE A 80 0.22 14.88 -14.15
CA PHE A 80 -0.06 14.57 -12.74
C PHE A 80 -1.50 14.90 -12.38
N LEU A 81 -2.02 16.04 -12.83
CA LEU A 81 -3.38 16.46 -12.54
C LEU A 81 -4.41 15.46 -13.10
N MET A 82 -4.24 15.05 -14.37
CA MET A 82 -5.13 14.05 -14.99
C MET A 82 -5.04 12.70 -14.28
N ALA A 83 -3.84 12.27 -13.90
CA ALA A 83 -3.65 11.04 -13.14
C ALA A 83 -4.34 11.12 -11.77
N LEU A 84 -4.21 12.25 -11.08
CA LEU A 84 -4.81 12.49 -9.77
C LEU A 84 -6.33 12.46 -9.85
N VAL A 85 -6.93 13.19 -10.79
CA VAL A 85 -8.39 13.21 -10.99
C VAL A 85 -8.90 11.81 -11.33
N SER A 86 -8.23 11.08 -12.23
CA SER A 86 -8.56 9.69 -12.56
C SER A 86 -8.52 8.78 -11.34
N VAL A 87 -7.51 8.91 -10.48
CA VAL A 87 -7.37 8.14 -9.24
C VAL A 87 -8.50 8.47 -8.26
N VAL A 88 -8.80 9.75 -8.04
CA VAL A 88 -9.89 10.18 -7.15
C VAL A 88 -11.23 9.66 -7.67
N LEU A 89 -11.49 9.78 -8.97
CA LEU A 89 -12.74 9.29 -9.54
C LEU A 89 -12.84 7.75 -9.56
N GLY A 90 -11.72 7.04 -9.40
CA GLY A 90 -11.67 5.58 -9.50
C GLY A 90 -11.79 5.08 -10.93
N VAL A 91 -11.31 5.86 -11.90
CA VAL A 91 -11.35 5.48 -13.32
C VAL A 91 -10.35 4.37 -13.58
N GLY A 92 -10.83 3.26 -14.16
CA GLY A 92 -10.08 2.05 -14.50
C GLY A 92 -10.52 0.83 -13.70
N ASN A 93 -10.16 -0.37 -14.18
CA ASN A 93 -10.75 -1.62 -13.70
C ASN A 93 -10.24 -2.08 -12.32
N GLN A 94 -9.09 -1.57 -11.84
CA GLN A 94 -8.43 -2.06 -10.62
C GLN A 94 -8.90 -1.39 -9.32
N PHE A 95 -9.61 -0.25 -9.42
CA PHE A 95 -10.03 0.54 -8.26
C PHE A 95 -11.47 0.99 -8.42
N LYS A 96 -12.40 0.04 -8.65
CA LYS A 96 -13.83 0.35 -8.74
C LYS A 96 -14.25 1.14 -7.51
N GLY A 97 -14.82 2.33 -7.72
CA GLY A 97 -15.23 3.22 -6.64
C GLY A 97 -14.11 4.07 -6.01
N GLY A 98 -12.89 4.04 -6.54
CA GLY A 98 -11.76 4.84 -6.06
C GLY A 98 -11.27 4.41 -4.69
N TRP A 99 -10.71 5.35 -3.92
CA TRP A 99 -10.14 5.05 -2.60
C TRP A 99 -11.19 4.48 -1.63
N SER A 100 -12.36 5.12 -1.51
CA SER A 100 -13.42 4.63 -0.60
C SER A 100 -14.00 3.30 -1.05
N GLY A 101 -14.09 3.04 -2.36
CA GLY A 101 -14.55 1.76 -2.89
C GLY A 101 -13.64 0.61 -2.43
N HIS A 102 -12.32 0.80 -2.58
CA HIS A 102 -11.34 -0.19 -2.13
C HIS A 102 -11.38 -0.41 -0.61
N VAL A 103 -11.46 0.68 0.18
CA VAL A 103 -11.59 0.59 1.63
C VAL A 103 -12.85 -0.17 2.03
N ASN A 104 -13.99 0.16 1.43
CA ASN A 104 -15.26 -0.48 1.75
C ASN A 104 -15.31 -1.95 1.32
N ALA A 105 -14.55 -2.36 0.30
CA ALA A 105 -14.46 -3.76 -0.12
C ALA A 105 -13.70 -4.62 0.90
N TRP A 106 -12.72 -4.04 1.60
CA TRP A 106 -11.88 -4.77 2.57
C TRP A 106 -12.30 -4.60 4.02
N LYS A 107 -12.98 -3.51 4.38
CA LYS A 107 -13.24 -3.15 5.80
C LYS A 107 -13.93 -4.26 6.60
N ASP A 108 -14.84 -5.00 5.96
CA ASP A 108 -15.64 -6.02 6.65
C ASP A 108 -14.92 -7.38 6.68
N ARG A 109 -13.91 -7.56 5.80
CA ARG A 109 -13.09 -8.78 5.73
C ARG A 109 -11.80 -8.68 6.55
N ALA A 110 -11.38 -7.47 6.91
CA ALA A 110 -10.13 -7.24 7.63
C ALA A 110 -10.24 -7.65 9.11
N ASP A 111 -9.39 -8.56 9.54
CA ASP A 111 -9.23 -8.89 10.97
C ASP A 111 -8.57 -7.71 11.72
N ILE A 112 -7.61 -7.05 11.09
CA ILE A 112 -6.91 -5.88 11.64
C ILE A 112 -6.74 -4.81 10.55
N ALA A 113 -7.11 -3.57 10.88
CA ALA A 113 -6.78 -2.40 10.08
C ALA A 113 -5.64 -1.59 10.76
N ILE A 114 -4.56 -1.36 10.03
CA ILE A 114 -3.42 -0.54 10.48
C ILE A 114 -3.39 0.74 9.67
N ARG A 115 -3.26 1.89 10.34
CA ARG A 115 -3.03 3.16 9.66
C ARG A 115 -1.56 3.28 9.31
N PHE A 116 -1.29 3.66 8.07
CA PHE A 116 0.05 3.89 7.55
C PHE A 116 0.78 4.97 8.36
N GLU A 117 0.05 5.99 8.80
CA GLU A 117 0.53 7.07 9.64
C GLU A 117 1.03 6.55 10.99
N ASP A 118 0.23 5.69 11.64
CA ASP A 118 0.58 5.09 12.93
C ASP A 118 1.78 4.14 12.79
N LEU A 119 1.83 3.38 11.69
CA LEU A 119 2.96 2.49 11.36
C LEU A 119 4.27 3.26 11.14
N ILE A 120 4.20 4.49 10.62
CA ILE A 120 5.38 5.36 10.49
C ILE A 120 5.82 5.89 11.85
N VAL A 121 4.87 6.36 12.66
CA VAL A 121 5.16 7.04 13.94
C VAL A 121 5.67 6.05 14.98
N ASN A 122 5.04 4.88 15.08
CA ASN A 122 5.43 3.86 16.05
C ASN A 122 5.26 2.45 15.46
N PRO A 123 6.21 2.00 14.62
CA PRO A 123 6.14 0.69 13.99
C PRO A 123 6.08 -0.45 15.00
N GLY A 124 6.81 -0.36 16.12
CA GLY A 124 6.80 -1.40 17.15
C GLY A 124 5.40 -1.66 17.71
N LYS A 125 4.71 -0.59 18.12
CA LYS A 125 3.33 -0.68 18.65
C LYS A 125 2.35 -1.26 17.63
N GLU A 126 2.46 -0.88 16.36
CA GLU A 126 1.58 -1.43 15.32
C GLU A 126 1.92 -2.88 14.98
N MET A 127 3.20 -3.28 15.07
CA MET A 127 3.63 -4.67 14.88
C MET A 127 3.25 -5.56 16.06
N ASP A 128 3.15 -5.05 17.28
CA ASP A 128 2.66 -5.81 18.44
C ASP A 128 1.22 -6.30 18.21
N LYS A 129 0.38 -5.50 17.52
CA LYS A 129 -0.97 -5.94 17.11
C LYS A 129 -0.92 -7.13 16.16
N LEU A 130 0.12 -7.21 15.32
CA LEU A 130 0.29 -8.30 14.36
C LEU A 130 0.94 -9.55 14.96
N LYS A 131 1.70 -9.42 16.06
CA LYS A 131 2.34 -10.57 16.72
C LYS A 131 1.33 -11.63 17.10
N LEU A 132 0.19 -11.23 17.66
CA LEU A 132 -0.89 -12.14 18.04
C LEU A 132 -1.58 -12.78 16.82
N LEU A 133 -1.83 -11.98 15.78
CA LEU A 133 -2.56 -12.45 14.59
C LEU A 133 -1.74 -13.43 13.75
N LEU A 134 -0.44 -13.18 13.60
CA LEU A 134 0.46 -13.95 12.74
C LEU A 134 1.37 -14.92 13.53
N ASN A 135 1.23 -14.98 14.86
CA ASN A 135 2.12 -15.72 15.75
C ASN A 135 3.61 -15.40 15.49
N LEU A 136 3.93 -14.11 15.40
CA LEU A 136 5.31 -13.67 15.14
C LEU A 136 6.19 -13.92 16.38
N GLY A 137 7.42 -14.36 16.14
CA GLY A 137 8.44 -14.46 17.18
C GLY A 137 8.93 -13.10 17.68
N GLU A 138 9.98 -13.12 18.51
CA GLU A 138 10.63 -11.90 18.96
C GLU A 138 11.29 -11.15 17.81
N ALA A 139 11.35 -9.82 17.93
CA ALA A 139 12.04 -8.98 16.96
C ALA A 139 13.54 -9.25 17.03
N ILE A 140 14.15 -9.61 15.90
CA ILE A 140 15.58 -9.95 15.82
C ILE A 140 16.46 -8.74 15.46
N GLY A 141 15.88 -7.55 15.33
CA GLY A 141 16.57 -6.32 14.97
C GLY A 141 15.70 -5.07 15.10
N ASP A 142 16.28 -3.92 14.78
CA ASP A 142 15.59 -2.63 14.88
C ASP A 142 14.52 -2.46 13.81
N PHE A 143 13.44 -1.75 14.18
CA PHE A 143 12.42 -1.38 13.21
C PHE A 143 12.98 -0.41 12.16
N PRO A 144 12.83 -0.69 10.86
CA PRO A 144 13.41 0.12 9.82
C PRO A 144 12.73 1.48 9.71
N THR A 145 13.53 2.55 9.75
CA THR A 145 13.06 3.91 9.48
C THR A 145 12.66 4.09 8.01
N ILE A 146 11.90 5.14 7.70
CA ILE A 146 11.59 5.48 6.30
C ILE A 146 12.87 5.61 5.47
N GLN A 147 13.92 6.23 6.03
CA GLN A 147 15.19 6.45 5.32
C GLN A 147 15.90 5.13 5.02
N SER A 148 15.98 4.21 5.98
CA SER A 148 16.58 2.90 5.75
C SER A 148 15.79 2.07 4.73
N GLN A 149 14.47 2.24 4.66
CA GLN A 149 13.63 1.58 3.65
C GLN A 149 13.85 2.10 2.21
N ARG A 150 14.37 3.31 2.02
CA ARG A 150 14.76 3.81 0.67
C ARG A 150 15.97 3.07 0.12
N VAL A 151 16.84 2.59 1.01
CA VAL A 151 18.12 1.98 0.68
C VAL A 151 18.06 0.44 0.76
N SER A 152 17.17 -0.12 1.59
CA SER A 152 17.00 -1.57 1.79
C SER A 152 16.75 -2.33 0.48
N SER A 153 17.52 -3.39 0.27
CA SER A 153 17.43 -4.33 -0.85
C SER A 153 16.32 -5.37 -0.67
N SER A 154 15.73 -5.52 0.52
CA SER A 154 14.63 -6.47 0.80
C SER A 154 13.38 -6.18 -0.06
N TYR A 155 13.27 -4.95 -0.59
CA TYR A 155 12.28 -4.56 -1.59
C TYR A 155 12.44 -5.26 -2.96
N ALA A 156 13.62 -5.83 -3.24
CA ALA A 156 14.01 -6.41 -4.52
C ALA A 156 14.04 -7.95 -4.53
N VAL A 157 14.00 -8.62 -3.38
CA VAL A 157 14.29 -10.07 -3.28
C VAL A 157 13.29 -10.95 -4.03
N ASN A 158 12.04 -10.50 -4.26
CA ASN A 158 11.01 -11.29 -4.93
C ASN A 158 10.53 -10.76 -6.29
N ARG A 159 11.33 -9.92 -6.98
CA ARG A 159 11.07 -9.62 -8.41
C ARG A 159 12.01 -10.43 -9.29
N LYS A 160 11.45 -11.25 -10.19
CA LYS A 160 12.14 -11.70 -11.43
C LYS A 160 12.20 -10.57 -12.49
N GLU A 161 12.25 -9.30 -12.07
CA GLU A 161 12.66 -8.15 -12.89
C GLU A 161 14.09 -7.79 -12.43
N PRO A 162 14.96 -7.31 -13.32
CA PRO A 162 16.40 -7.28 -13.09
C PRO A 162 16.74 -6.66 -11.74
N GLN A 163 17.77 -7.21 -11.09
CA GLN A 163 18.37 -6.79 -9.82
C GLN A 163 18.80 -5.30 -9.77
N ASN A 164 18.43 -4.51 -10.77
CA ASN A 164 18.82 -3.14 -11.04
C ASN A 164 17.64 -2.16 -10.89
N LEU A 165 16.89 -2.22 -9.77
CA LEU A 165 16.17 -1.00 -9.35
C LEU A 165 17.24 0.01 -8.93
N THR A 166 17.49 1.00 -9.78
CA THR A 166 18.43 2.09 -9.49
C THR A 166 18.01 2.82 -8.20
N LEU A 167 18.96 3.44 -7.51
CA LEU A 167 18.63 4.32 -6.37
C LEU A 167 17.55 5.35 -6.75
N GLY A 168 17.63 5.91 -7.96
CA GLY A 168 16.63 6.85 -8.48
C GLY A 168 15.23 6.26 -8.62
N ASP A 169 15.08 4.97 -8.95
CA ASP A 169 13.77 4.32 -8.99
C ASP A 169 13.22 4.09 -7.58
N ARG A 170 14.07 3.73 -6.61
CA ARG A 170 13.68 3.57 -5.20
C ARG A 170 13.26 4.89 -4.57
N GLU A 171 13.98 5.97 -4.89
CA GLU A 171 13.62 7.33 -4.48
C GLU A 171 12.26 7.77 -5.03
N LYS A 172 11.93 7.41 -6.28
CA LYS A 172 10.61 7.68 -6.87
C LYS A 172 9.48 6.90 -6.17
N PHE A 173 9.74 5.65 -5.76
CA PHE A 173 8.78 4.85 -4.98
C PHE A 173 8.57 5.41 -3.57
N PHE A 174 9.65 5.82 -2.90
CA PHE A 174 9.62 6.47 -1.58
C PHE A 174 9.81 7.99 -1.72
N ARG A 175 8.89 8.62 -2.44
CA ARG A 175 9.01 10.02 -2.91
C ARG A 175 9.28 11.05 -1.82
N LYS A 176 8.49 11.03 -0.74
CA LYS A 176 8.68 11.94 0.41
C LYS A 176 8.66 11.24 1.76
N GLY A 177 7.97 10.10 1.89
CA GLY A 177 7.74 9.47 3.20
C GLY A 177 6.98 10.36 4.20
N LYS A 178 6.40 11.48 3.74
CA LYS A 178 5.72 12.47 4.57
C LYS A 178 4.21 12.23 4.55
N MET A 179 3.60 12.45 5.70
CA MET A 179 2.15 12.57 5.87
C MET A 179 1.73 14.01 5.54
N GLY A 180 0.53 14.19 4.98
CA GLY A 180 -0.05 15.50 4.69
C GLY A 180 0.48 16.20 3.44
N SER A 181 1.20 15.51 2.56
CA SER A 181 1.74 16.10 1.31
C SER A 181 0.63 16.53 0.36
N TYR A 182 -0.58 15.95 0.47
CA TYR A 182 -1.76 16.38 -0.27
C TYR A 182 -2.10 17.86 -0.06
N ARG A 183 -1.69 18.49 1.06
CA ARG A 183 -2.00 19.90 1.32
C ARG A 183 -1.37 20.82 0.28
N GLU A 184 -0.14 20.52 -0.12
CA GLU A 184 0.62 21.25 -1.14
C GLU A 184 0.29 20.76 -2.55
N GLU A 185 0.10 19.45 -2.71
CA GLU A 185 0.11 18.82 -4.04
C GLU A 185 -1.28 18.57 -4.64
N MET A 186 -2.33 18.56 -3.83
CA MET A 186 -3.71 18.41 -4.31
C MET A 186 -4.34 19.80 -4.48
N PRO A 187 -4.70 20.20 -5.72
CA PRO A 187 -5.41 21.46 -5.95
C PRO A 187 -6.71 21.53 -5.17
N PHE A 188 -7.12 22.74 -4.78
CA PHE A 188 -8.30 22.96 -3.94
C PHE A 188 -9.57 22.31 -4.51
N TRP A 189 -9.84 22.49 -5.80
CA TRP A 189 -11.00 21.89 -6.44
C TRP A 189 -10.95 20.34 -6.45
N VAL A 190 -9.75 19.74 -6.52
CA VAL A 190 -9.59 18.28 -6.39
C VAL A 190 -9.83 17.83 -4.95
N LYS A 191 -9.47 18.63 -3.95
CA LYS A 191 -9.81 18.37 -2.54
C LYS A 191 -11.33 18.36 -2.33
N ILE A 192 -12.06 19.30 -2.95
CA ILE A 192 -13.54 19.30 -2.94
C ILE A 192 -14.09 18.04 -3.59
N LEU A 193 -13.58 17.68 -4.78
CA LEU A 193 -14.00 16.46 -5.48
C LEU A 193 -13.75 15.21 -4.63
N PHE A 194 -12.57 15.11 -4.02
CA PHE A 194 -12.23 14.03 -3.09
C PHE A 194 -13.20 14.00 -1.91
N GLN A 195 -13.44 15.15 -1.29
CA GLN A 195 -14.33 15.25 -0.13
C GLN A 195 -15.76 14.82 -0.48
N PHE A 196 -16.27 15.22 -1.64
CA PHE A 196 -17.60 14.83 -2.12
C PHE A 196 -17.70 13.31 -2.29
N LYS A 197 -16.71 12.67 -2.93
CA LYS A 197 -16.75 11.24 -3.25
C LYS A 197 -16.36 10.33 -2.08
N HIS A 198 -15.37 10.73 -1.30
CA HIS A 198 -14.69 9.86 -0.33
C HIS A 198 -14.79 10.36 1.12
N GLY A 199 -15.31 11.57 1.35
CA GLY A 199 -15.30 12.22 2.66
C GLY A 199 -16.01 11.44 3.77
N LYS A 200 -17.08 10.70 3.45
CA LYS A 200 -17.77 9.84 4.43
C LYS A 200 -16.85 8.72 4.94
N THR A 201 -16.26 7.96 4.02
CA THR A 201 -15.31 6.89 4.38
C THR A 201 -14.05 7.46 5.05
N LEU A 202 -13.57 8.63 4.60
CA LEU A 202 -12.42 9.32 5.20
C LEU A 202 -12.66 9.58 6.70
N LYS A 203 -13.82 10.16 7.04
CA LYS A 203 -14.23 10.42 8.43
C LYS A 203 -14.41 9.15 9.25
N ASN A 204 -15.00 8.10 8.67
CA ASN A 204 -15.20 6.82 9.36
C ASN A 204 -13.90 6.17 9.84
N PHE A 205 -12.78 6.44 9.16
CA PHE A 205 -11.45 5.97 9.54
C PHE A 205 -10.63 7.00 10.34
N GLY A 206 -11.29 8.03 10.90
CA GLY A 206 -10.68 8.99 11.82
C GLY A 206 -9.84 10.08 11.16
N TYR A 207 -9.88 10.20 9.83
CA TYR A 207 -9.20 11.29 9.12
C TYR A 207 -10.10 12.54 9.08
N LYS A 208 -9.51 13.68 9.42
CA LYS A 208 -10.18 15.00 9.42
C LYS A 208 -10.02 15.70 8.06
#